data_AF-A0AAU2REE1-F1
#
_entry.id   AF-A0AAU2REE1-F1
#
_cell.length_a   1.000
_cell.length_b   1.000
_cell.length_c   1.000
_cell.angle_alpha   90.00
_cell.angle_beta   90.00
_cell.angle_gamma   90.00
#
_symmetry.space_group_name_H-M   'P 1'
#
loop_
_entity.id
_entity.type
_entity.pdbx_description
1 polymer ?
#
loop_
_entity_poly.entity_id
_entity_poly.type
_entity_poly.pdbx_seq_one_letter_code
_entity_poly.pdbx_strand_id
1 'polypeptide(L)'
;MANFVFNTALGRTGYLAGLPAANDALVAVPLAAAGLEADSVLRDKDTLADLLSGTTNEQTDLGRQTLTGVTATVDDTNDRLAVDCADITWPDTTGAAIAAIVICYDPDTTTGTDADLIPLFKFDVPMTPDGTDFTAVVNDLVRVTSAT
;
A
#
# COMPACT_ATOMS: atom_id res chain seq x y z
N MET A 1 9.12 -10.46 -9.08
CA MET A 1 8.34 -9.50 -8.30
C MET A 1 8.05 -10.17 -6.97
N ALA A 2 8.32 -9.45 -5.88
CA ALA A 2 8.00 -9.92 -4.53
C ALA A 2 7.21 -8.85 -3.76
N ASN A 3 6.51 -9.30 -2.73
CA ASN A 3 5.97 -8.43 -1.69
C ASN A 3 7.12 -7.90 -0.82
N PHE A 4 7.09 -6.62 -0.45
CA PHE A 4 8.11 -6.05 0.41
C PHE A 4 7.63 -4.81 1.18
N VAL A 5 8.39 -4.47 2.22
CA VAL A 5 8.30 -3.20 2.95
C VAL A 5 9.33 -2.24 2.35
N PHE A 6 8.93 -0.99 2.10
CA PHE A 6 9.83 0.04 1.57
C PHE A 6 10.90 0.43 2.61
N ASN A 7 12.08 0.84 2.15
CA ASN A 7 13.20 1.21 3.04
C ASN A 7 12.84 2.39 3.96
N THR A 8 12.08 3.37 3.45
CA THR A 8 11.58 4.52 4.22
C THR A 8 10.68 4.11 5.40
N ALA A 9 9.96 3.00 5.26
CA ALA A 9 9.00 2.53 6.26
C ALA A 9 9.63 1.59 7.31
N LEU A 10 10.86 1.13 7.09
CA LEU A 10 11.55 0.25 8.02
C LEU A 10 11.67 0.91 9.40
N GLY A 11 11.41 0.13 10.45
CA GLY A 11 11.45 0.59 11.85
C GLY A 11 10.29 1.50 12.27
N ARG A 12 9.46 1.99 11.34
CA ARG A 12 8.28 2.84 11.62
C ARG A 12 6.96 2.22 11.21
N THR A 13 7.00 1.03 10.61
CA THR A 13 5.84 0.29 10.10
C THR A 13 4.65 0.30 11.05
N GLY A 14 4.84 -0.14 12.31
CA GLY A 14 3.74 -0.21 13.27
C GLY A 14 3.25 1.15 13.76
N TYR A 15 4.13 2.15 13.83
CA TYR A 15 3.74 3.50 14.20
C TYR A 15 2.85 4.13 13.12
N LEU A 16 3.27 4.09 11.85
CA LEU A 16 2.52 4.68 10.74
C LEU A 16 1.23 3.89 10.43
N ALA A 17 1.27 2.56 10.51
CA ALA A 17 0.05 1.74 10.39
C ALA A 17 -0.92 1.92 11.57
N GLY A 18 -0.44 2.46 12.70
CA GLY A 18 -1.23 2.81 13.86
C GLY A 18 -1.98 4.14 13.75
N LEU A 19 -1.86 4.85 12.63
CA LEU A 19 -2.57 6.11 12.33
C LEU A 19 -2.40 7.17 13.45
N PRO A 20 -1.17 7.69 13.65
CA PRO A 20 -0.83 8.57 14.77
C PRO A 20 -1.30 10.03 14.65
N ALA A 21 -1.71 10.48 13.47
CA ALA A 21 -2.19 11.84 13.22
C ALA A 21 -3.72 11.93 13.34
N ALA A 22 -4.27 13.14 13.23
CA ALA A 22 -5.70 13.37 13.46
C ALA A 22 -6.59 12.95 12.28
N ASN A 23 -6.06 13.06 11.05
CA ASN A 23 -6.78 12.83 9.81
C ASN A 23 -6.00 11.89 8.88
N ASP A 24 -5.14 11.03 9.44
CA ASP A 24 -4.36 10.13 8.61
C ASP A 24 -5.14 8.88 8.19
N ALA A 25 -4.65 8.26 7.13
CA ALA A 25 -5.15 6.98 6.67
C ALA A 25 -4.06 6.16 5.97
N LEU A 26 -4.37 4.90 5.72
CA LEU A 26 -3.64 4.10 4.74
C LEU A 26 -4.40 4.14 3.41
N VAL A 27 -3.67 4.30 2.32
CA VAL A 27 -4.21 4.43 0.97
C VAL A 27 -3.59 3.37 0.06
N ALA A 28 -4.42 2.54 -0.56
CA ALA A 28 -4.01 1.62 -1.61
C ALA A 28 -3.91 2.34 -2.94
N VAL A 29 -2.74 2.25 -3.57
CA VAL A 29 -2.41 2.83 -4.86
C VAL A 29 -2.14 1.70 -5.86
N PRO A 30 -3.03 1.47 -6.84
CA PRO A 30 -2.79 0.48 -7.87
C PRO A 30 -1.73 0.96 -8.87
N LEU A 31 -0.76 0.12 -9.20
CA LEU A 31 0.32 0.42 -10.14
C LEU A 31 0.10 -0.32 -11.45
N ALA A 32 0.16 0.42 -12.55
CA ALA A 32 0.04 -0.13 -13.90
C ALA A 32 1.17 -1.14 -14.17
N ALA A 33 0.84 -2.23 -14.85
CA ALA A 33 1.81 -3.25 -15.24
C ALA A 33 2.85 -2.70 -16.24
N ALA A 34 2.43 -1.77 -17.10
CA ALA A 34 3.32 -1.11 -18.04
C ALA A 34 4.19 -0.07 -17.34
N GLY A 35 5.52 -0.20 -17.50
CA GLY A 35 6.49 0.75 -16.96
C GLY A 35 6.86 0.52 -15.49
N LEU A 36 6.26 -0.46 -14.81
CA LEU A 36 6.58 -0.76 -13.41
C LEU A 36 8.08 -1.05 -13.23
N GLU A 37 8.73 -0.26 -12.38
CA GLU A 37 10.15 -0.41 -12.09
C GLU A 37 10.44 -1.70 -11.32
N ALA A 38 11.68 -2.15 -11.35
CA ALA A 38 12.11 -3.32 -10.60
C ALA A 38 12.00 -3.09 -9.09
N ASP A 39 11.72 -4.15 -8.31
CA ASP A 39 11.57 -4.07 -6.85
C ASP A 39 12.79 -3.44 -6.16
N SER A 40 14.01 -3.62 -6.71
CA SER A 40 15.23 -3.00 -6.19
C SER A 40 15.24 -1.47 -6.30
N VAL A 41 14.57 -0.90 -7.31
CA VAL A 41 14.43 0.56 -7.49
C VAL A 41 13.26 1.08 -6.66
N LEU A 42 12.13 0.37 -6.68
CA LEU A 42 10.95 0.77 -5.92
C LEU A 42 11.21 0.83 -4.41
N ARG A 43 11.96 -0.13 -3.86
CA ARG A 43 12.22 -0.20 -2.41
C ARG A 43 12.91 1.05 -1.86
N ASP A 44 13.66 1.78 -2.70
CA ASP A 44 14.41 2.97 -2.32
C ASP A 44 13.61 4.28 -2.51
N LYS A 45 12.32 4.20 -2.87
CA LYS A 45 11.45 5.38 -2.98
C LYS A 45 10.92 5.80 -1.62
N ASP A 46 11.02 7.09 -1.31
CA ASP A 46 10.67 7.63 0.01
C ASP A 46 9.27 8.25 0.05
N THR A 47 8.73 8.68 -1.09
CA THR A 47 7.39 9.26 -1.23
C THR A 47 6.64 8.66 -2.41
N LEU A 48 5.30 8.79 -2.44
CA LEU A 48 4.51 8.42 -3.61
C LEU A 48 4.92 9.25 -4.84
N ALA A 49 5.25 10.53 -4.66
CA ALA A 49 5.77 11.37 -5.74
C ALA A 49 7.07 10.79 -6.34
N ASP A 50 8.00 10.31 -5.52
CA ASP A 50 9.24 9.67 -6.00
C ASP A 50 8.96 8.38 -6.77
N LEU A 51 7.96 7.61 -6.34
CA LEU A 51 7.52 6.39 -7.00
C LEU A 51 6.92 6.70 -8.38
N LEU A 52 6.09 7.74 -8.49
CA LEU A 52 5.42 8.14 -9.73
C LEU A 52 6.29 9.00 -10.66
N SER A 53 7.42 9.53 -10.18
CA SER A 53 8.39 10.27 -11.00
C SER A 53 9.28 9.37 -11.88
N GLY A 54 9.32 8.06 -11.58
CA GLY A 54 10.07 7.07 -12.34
C GLY A 54 9.35 6.66 -13.63
N THR A 55 9.57 5.41 -14.06
CA THR A 55 8.77 4.82 -15.16
C THR A 55 7.48 4.19 -14.65
N THR A 56 7.35 4.02 -13.34
CA THR A 56 6.18 3.46 -12.67
C THR A 56 5.02 4.44 -12.72
N ASN A 57 3.85 3.96 -13.13
CA ASN A 57 2.64 4.77 -13.21
C ASN A 57 1.54 4.22 -12.31
N GLU A 58 0.80 5.13 -11.69
CA GLU A 58 -0.48 4.80 -11.05
C GLU A 58 -1.51 4.43 -12.13
N GLN A 59 -2.35 3.43 -11.84
CA GLN A 59 -3.50 3.11 -12.69
C GLN A 59 -4.71 3.94 -12.23
N THR A 60 -4.87 5.10 -12.86
CA THR A 60 -5.83 6.11 -12.40
C THR A 60 -7.31 5.79 -12.67
N ASP A 61 -7.62 4.88 -13.61
CA ASP A 61 -9.02 4.50 -13.89
C ASP A 61 -9.60 3.64 -12.77
N LEU A 62 -8.78 2.76 -12.18
CA LEU A 62 -9.09 1.97 -11.00
C LEU A 62 -9.05 2.87 -9.75
N GLY A 63 -8.06 3.76 -9.68
CA GLY A 63 -7.96 4.79 -8.66
C GLY A 63 -7.54 4.30 -7.27
N ARG A 64 -7.18 5.25 -6.40
CA ARG A 64 -6.77 4.97 -5.02
C ARG A 64 -7.96 4.59 -4.16
N GLN A 65 -7.73 3.73 -3.16
CA GLN A 65 -8.72 3.41 -2.14
C GLN A 65 -8.18 3.67 -0.74
N THR A 66 -8.91 4.44 0.05
CA THR A 66 -8.63 4.59 1.49
C THR A 66 -9.02 3.31 2.20
N LEU A 67 -8.07 2.69 2.91
CA LEU A 67 -8.32 1.47 3.68
C LEU A 67 -9.26 1.76 4.85
N THR A 68 -10.07 0.77 5.18
CA THR A 68 -10.97 0.82 6.34
C THR A 68 -10.66 -0.33 7.30
N GLY A 69 -11.07 -0.19 8.56
CA GLY A 69 -10.81 -1.21 9.58
C GLY A 69 -9.32 -1.45 9.85
N VAL A 70 -8.46 -0.46 9.60
CA VAL A 70 -7.02 -0.57 9.81
C VAL A 70 -6.75 -0.81 11.30
N THR A 71 -5.94 -1.82 11.60
CA THR A 71 -5.46 -2.10 12.95
C THR A 71 -3.96 -2.37 12.95
N ALA A 72 -3.29 -1.98 14.03
CA ALA A 72 -1.90 -2.32 14.32
C ALA A 72 -1.82 -2.81 15.76
N THR A 73 -1.85 -4.14 15.92
CA THR A 73 -1.98 -4.79 17.24
C THR A 73 -0.67 -5.46 17.63
N VAL A 74 -0.15 -5.12 18.81
CA VAL A 74 0.98 -5.83 19.42
C VAL A 74 0.45 -7.09 20.09
N ASP A 75 0.92 -8.23 19.62
CA ASP A 75 0.57 -9.58 20.10
C ASP A 75 1.77 -10.16 20.86
N ASP A 76 1.81 -9.87 22.16
CA ASP A 76 2.87 -10.33 23.07
C ASP A 76 2.86 -11.86 23.29
N THR A 77 1.80 -12.56 22.89
CA THR A 77 1.74 -14.03 22.99
C THR A 77 2.46 -14.70 21.82
N ASN A 78 2.41 -14.08 20.64
CA ASN A 78 3.07 -14.58 19.43
C ASN A 78 4.28 -13.74 19.02
N ASP A 79 4.76 -12.87 19.91
CA ASP A 79 5.95 -12.02 19.75
C ASP A 79 5.97 -11.21 18.44
N ARG A 80 4.81 -10.66 18.05
CA ARG A 80 4.63 -10.01 16.75
C ARG A 80 3.75 -8.76 16.81
N LEU A 81 4.00 -7.85 15.87
CA LEU A 81 3.03 -6.85 15.45
C LEU A 81 2.20 -7.42 14.30
N ALA A 82 0.88 -7.39 14.45
CA ALA A 82 -0.08 -7.72 13.39
C ALA A 82 -0.74 -6.43 12.87
N VAL A 83 -0.50 -6.11 11.61
CA VAL A 83 -1.18 -5.05 10.89
C VAL A 83 -2.22 -5.66 9.97
N ASP A 84 -3.44 -5.15 10.02
CA ASP A 84 -4.57 -5.68 9.26
C ASP A 84 -5.52 -4.56 8.78
N CYS A 85 -6.35 -4.85 7.79
CA CYS A 85 -7.43 -3.98 7.33
C CYS A 85 -8.58 -4.81 6.73
N ALA A 86 -9.72 -4.17 6.48
CA ALA A 86 -10.77 -4.81 5.70
C ALA A 86 -10.33 -5.08 4.25
N ASP A 87 -11.00 -6.03 3.60
CA ASP A 87 -10.85 -6.29 2.16
C ASP A 87 -11.03 -5.01 1.34
N ILE A 88 -10.19 -4.84 0.32
CA ILE A 88 -10.19 -3.64 -0.52
C ILE A 88 -10.89 -3.97 -1.82
N THR A 89 -12.00 -3.29 -2.10
CA THR A 89 -12.81 -3.54 -3.30
C THR A 89 -12.78 -2.34 -4.23
N TRP A 90 -12.54 -2.61 -5.51
CA TRP A 90 -12.72 -1.70 -6.62
C TRP A 90 -13.92 -2.17 -7.46
N PRO A 91 -15.04 -1.44 -7.45
CA PRO A 91 -16.20 -1.82 -8.24
C PRO A 91 -15.99 -1.51 -9.73
N ASP A 92 -16.70 -2.23 -10.61
CA ASP A 92 -16.79 -1.95 -12.05
C ASP A 92 -15.43 -1.60 -12.70
N THR A 93 -14.43 -2.45 -12.52
CA THR A 93 -13.04 -2.11 -12.84
C THR A 93 -12.83 -1.79 -14.33
N THR A 94 -12.07 -0.75 -14.63
CA THR A 94 -11.68 -0.37 -16.00
C THR A 94 -10.22 0.06 -16.09
N GLY A 95 -9.73 0.27 -17.30
CA GLY A 95 -8.38 0.80 -17.54
C GLY A 95 -7.34 -0.26 -17.87
N ALA A 96 -6.08 0.10 -17.68
CA ALA A 96 -4.94 -0.77 -17.97
C ALA A 96 -4.76 -1.86 -16.90
N ALA A 97 -4.09 -2.95 -17.26
CA ALA A 97 -3.71 -3.98 -16.29
C ALA A 97 -2.80 -3.40 -15.20
N ILE A 98 -3.00 -3.87 -13.96
CA ILE A 98 -2.15 -3.62 -12.82
C ILE A 98 -1.23 -4.80 -12.56
N ALA A 99 -0.08 -4.54 -11.95
CA ALA A 99 0.84 -5.58 -11.52
C ALA A 99 1.14 -5.53 -10.02
N ALA A 100 0.87 -4.40 -9.36
CA ALA A 100 1.11 -4.24 -7.94
C ALA A 100 0.12 -3.28 -7.30
N ILE A 101 -0.04 -3.41 -5.99
CA ILE A 101 -0.71 -2.42 -5.15
C ILE A 101 0.31 -1.97 -4.09
N VAL A 102 0.46 -0.66 -3.95
CA VAL A 102 1.27 -0.04 -2.89
C VAL A 102 0.35 0.54 -1.83
N ILE A 103 0.62 0.24 -0.58
CA ILE A 103 -0.05 0.88 0.55
C ILE A 103 0.82 2.02 1.03
N CYS A 104 0.29 3.23 0.98
CA CYS A 104 0.92 4.44 1.49
C CYS A 104 0.27 4.89 2.79
N TYR A 105 1.05 5.46 3.69
CA TYR A 105 0.56 6.28 4.78
C TYR A 105 0.33 7.70 4.27
N ASP A 106 -0.88 8.21 4.44
CA ASP A 106 -1.25 9.60 4.20
C ASP A 106 -1.41 10.29 5.57
N PRO A 107 -0.57 11.28 5.92
CA PRO A 107 -0.63 11.95 7.22
C PRO A 107 -1.87 12.86 7.40
N ASP A 108 -2.53 13.27 6.32
CA ASP A 108 -3.72 14.13 6.37
C ASP A 108 -4.54 14.01 5.09
N THR A 109 -5.59 13.19 5.11
CA THR A 109 -6.46 12.97 3.94
C THR A 109 -7.29 14.19 3.52
N THR A 110 -7.22 15.29 4.28
CA THR A 110 -7.95 16.53 3.96
C THR A 110 -7.10 17.52 3.15
N THR A 111 -5.78 17.36 3.18
CA THR A 111 -4.83 18.22 2.48
C THR A 111 -3.68 17.39 1.90
N GLY A 112 -2.54 18.00 1.59
CA GLY A 112 -1.37 17.29 1.13
C GLY A 112 -1.31 17.00 -0.37
N THR A 113 -0.20 16.39 -0.74
CA THR A 113 0.22 16.03 -2.10
C THR A 113 0.88 14.65 -2.08
N ASP A 114 1.18 14.09 -3.25
CA ASP A 114 1.89 12.81 -3.34
C ASP A 114 3.29 12.82 -2.68
N ALA A 115 3.86 14.00 -2.43
CA ALA A 115 5.12 14.13 -1.70
C ALA A 115 4.97 13.91 -0.19
N ASP A 116 3.74 14.00 0.34
CA ASP A 116 3.44 13.79 1.75
C ASP A 116 3.14 12.31 2.05
N LEU A 117 2.75 11.54 1.03
CA LEU A 117 2.41 10.12 1.15
C LEU A 117 3.67 9.25 1.24
N ILE A 118 3.77 8.47 2.31
CA ILE A 118 4.92 7.60 2.59
C ILE A 118 4.57 6.16 2.19
N PRO A 119 5.23 5.56 1.18
CA PRO A 119 4.99 4.17 0.81
C PRO A 119 5.44 3.23 1.94
N LEU A 120 4.55 2.34 2.37
CA LEU A 120 4.82 1.36 3.43
C LEU A 120 5.11 -0.02 2.86
N PHE A 121 4.17 -0.54 2.07
CA PHE A 121 4.16 -1.93 1.60
C PHE A 121 3.85 -1.98 0.12
N LYS A 122 4.44 -2.95 -0.57
CA LYS A 122 4.07 -3.30 -1.93
C LYS A 122 3.67 -4.76 -1.98
N PHE A 123 2.56 -5.04 -2.65
CA PHE A 123 2.04 -6.37 -2.92
C PHE A 123 1.98 -6.64 -4.42
N ASP A 124 2.34 -7.85 -4.83
CA ASP A 124 2.19 -8.32 -6.20
C ASP A 124 0.76 -8.74 -6.47
N VAL A 125 0.09 -7.97 -7.32
CA VAL A 125 -1.32 -8.14 -7.64
C VAL A 125 -1.48 -7.98 -9.15
N PRO A 126 -1.20 -9.04 -9.93
CA PRO A 126 -1.49 -9.03 -11.36
C PRO A 126 -3.00 -9.15 -11.57
N MET A 127 -3.61 -8.10 -12.10
CA MET A 127 -5.04 -8.07 -12.41
C MET A 127 -5.26 -7.23 -13.67
N THR A 128 -6.13 -7.71 -14.55
CA THR A 128 -6.57 -6.94 -15.72
C THR A 128 -8.04 -6.57 -15.53
N PRO A 129 -8.37 -5.27 -15.48
CA PRO A 129 -9.75 -4.84 -15.38
C PRO A 129 -10.62 -5.42 -16.50
N ASP A 130 -11.79 -5.94 -16.14
CA ASP A 130 -12.71 -6.61 -17.07
C ASP A 130 -14.16 -6.11 -16.99
N GLY A 131 -14.37 -5.00 -16.27
CA GLY A 131 -15.69 -4.41 -16.03
C GLY A 131 -16.44 -5.03 -14.85
N THR A 132 -15.83 -5.96 -14.11
CA THR A 132 -16.40 -6.50 -12.86
C THR A 132 -15.70 -5.95 -11.63
N ASP A 133 -16.29 -6.20 -10.45
CA ASP A 133 -15.70 -5.85 -9.17
C ASP A 133 -14.44 -6.67 -8.90
N PHE A 134 -13.37 -6.01 -8.48
CA PHE A 134 -12.15 -6.64 -8.01
C PHE A 134 -11.99 -6.42 -6.51
N THR A 135 -11.82 -7.50 -5.76
CA THR A 135 -11.51 -7.44 -4.33
C THR A 135 -10.13 -8.03 -4.05
N ALA A 136 -9.24 -7.20 -3.50
CA ALA A 136 -8.01 -7.66 -2.87
C ALA A 136 -8.35 -8.14 -1.45
N VAL A 137 -8.36 -9.46 -1.26
CA VAL A 137 -8.64 -10.09 0.03
C VAL A 137 -7.45 -9.91 0.97
N VAL A 138 -7.70 -9.36 2.15
CA VAL A 138 -6.70 -9.09 3.19
C VAL A 138 -6.96 -10.01 4.36
N ASN A 139 -6.11 -11.03 4.54
CA ASN A 139 -6.14 -11.89 5.72
C ASN A 139 -5.21 -11.40 6.83
N ASP A 140 -4.07 -10.84 6.42
CA ASP A 140 -3.13 -10.08 7.23
C ASP A 140 -2.42 -9.13 6.27
N LEU A 141 -2.39 -7.84 6.58
CA LEU A 141 -1.69 -6.89 5.73
C LEU A 141 -0.17 -7.06 5.87
N VAL A 142 0.34 -6.99 7.11
CA VAL A 142 1.77 -7.19 7.41
C VAL A 142 1.94 -7.80 8.79
N ARG A 143 2.94 -8.67 8.92
CA ARG A 143 3.42 -9.20 10.20
C ARG A 143 4.88 -8.85 10.39
N VAL A 144 5.20 -8.27 11.54
CA VAL A 144 6.59 -8.05 11.97
C VAL A 144 6.80 -8.88 13.22
N THR A 145 7.69 -9.88 13.16
CA THR A 145 7.94 -10.78 14.28
C THR A 145 9.34 -10.57 14.82
N SER A 146 9.46 -10.64 16.15
CA SER A 146 10.75 -10.72 16.85
C SER A 146 11.17 -12.17 17.12
N ALA A 147 10.24 -13.12 16.98
CA ALA A 147 10.53 -14.54 17.09
C ALA A 147 11.42 -15.01 15.93
N THR A 148 12.43 -15.82 16.26
CA THR A 148 13.41 -16.41 15.34
C THR A 148 13.05 -17.82 14.91
#